data_AF-A0A1Y3WEB3-F1
#
_entry.id   AF-A0A1Y3WEB3-F1
#
_cell.length_a   1.000
_cell.length_b   1.000
_cell.length_c   1.000
_cell.angle_alpha   90.00
_cell.angle_beta   90.00
_cell.angle_gamma   90.00
#
_symmetry.space_group_name_H-M   'P 1'
#
loop_
_entity.id
_entity.type
_entity.pdbx_description
1 polymer ?
#
loop_
_entity_poly.entity_id
_entity_poly.type
_entity_poly.pdbx_seq_one_letter_code
_entity_poly.pdbx_strand_id
1 'polypeptide(L)'
;MRKTGFRLLILVIFFSGAALLLTPHFQSLRSEFSSRKEVEEIKSKKQNNREPEESTEREYIQLYEDMKAYNEKIFRDGQSGLTDAWNFQQPVFRLSDYDTSGDAVGYLSIEAMDLELPLYLGASDENLDKGAAVLGQTSMPIGGTNSNCVIAAHRGWKGIPMFRDIELLQPGDKVILTNLWETLEYQVVKCIVITPDDIDAVKIMEGEDMLTLITCHPYTYNFQRYVVYCSRNGQISAEELPREGVTYVSSQKEIEREQKWNFAGLTVLGGGCMLGIRRFILGKRKKKNS
;
A
#
# COMPACT_ATOMS: atom_id res chain seq x y z
N MET A 1 4.83 -46.92 -29.09
CA MET A 1 3.73 -46.10 -28.50
C MET A 1 4.02 -45.65 -27.06
N ARG A 2 4.56 -46.49 -26.16
CA ARG A 2 4.88 -46.14 -24.74
C ARG A 2 5.77 -44.90 -24.51
N LYS A 3 6.79 -44.67 -25.35
CA LYS A 3 7.74 -43.54 -25.18
C LYS A 3 7.13 -42.15 -25.46
N THR A 4 6.10 -42.08 -26.30
CA THR A 4 5.44 -40.81 -26.65
C THR A 4 4.53 -40.33 -25.52
N GLY A 5 3.74 -41.24 -24.93
CA GLY A 5 2.89 -40.93 -23.79
C GLY A 5 3.67 -40.48 -22.55
N PHE A 6 4.81 -41.13 -22.26
CA PHE A 6 5.67 -40.73 -21.14
C PHE A 6 6.27 -39.32 -21.31
N ARG A 7 6.67 -38.94 -22.54
CA ARG A 7 7.15 -37.58 -22.82
C ARG A 7 6.06 -36.52 -22.69
N LEU A 8 4.84 -36.84 -23.10
CA LEU A 8 3.68 -35.95 -22.95
C LEU A 8 3.37 -35.71 -21.47
N LEU A 9 3.38 -36.78 -20.65
CA LEU A 9 3.17 -36.69 -19.21
C LEU A 9 4.20 -35.77 -18.52
N ILE A 10 5.48 -35.90 -18.86
CA ILE A 10 6.55 -35.03 -18.31
C ILE A 10 6.31 -33.56 -18.68
N LEU A 11 5.93 -33.29 -19.92
CA LEU A 11 5.64 -31.91 -20.35
C LEU A 11 4.44 -31.34 -19.58
N VAL A 12 3.37 -32.12 -19.40
CA VAL A 12 2.20 -31.67 -18.63
C VAL A 12 2.57 -31.33 -17.19
N ILE A 13 3.32 -32.20 -16.51
CA ILE A 13 3.79 -31.96 -15.13
C ILE A 13 4.71 -30.74 -15.06
N PHE A 14 5.61 -30.59 -16.04
CA PHE A 14 6.50 -29.43 -16.10
C PHE A 14 5.73 -28.12 -16.29
N PHE A 15 4.78 -28.08 -17.24
CA PHE A 15 4.00 -26.87 -17.49
C PHE A 15 3.01 -26.56 -16.37
N SER A 16 2.43 -27.56 -15.71
CA SER A 16 1.60 -27.32 -14.53
C SER A 16 2.43 -26.78 -13.37
N GLY A 17 3.64 -27.32 -13.13
CA GLY A 17 4.58 -26.80 -12.14
C GLY A 17 5.04 -25.37 -12.45
N ALA A 18 5.38 -25.09 -13.72
CA ALA A 18 5.75 -23.75 -14.16
C ALA A 18 4.58 -22.76 -14.02
N ALA A 19 3.36 -23.17 -14.35
CA ALA A 19 2.16 -22.34 -14.16
C ALA A 19 1.95 -22.00 -12.68
N LEU A 20 2.07 -22.99 -11.78
CA LEU A 20 1.96 -22.77 -10.33
C LEU A 20 3.05 -21.84 -9.77
N LEU A 21 4.25 -21.82 -10.35
CA LEU A 21 5.32 -20.90 -9.94
C LEU A 21 5.14 -19.48 -10.49
N LEU A 22 4.46 -19.34 -11.63
CA LEU A 22 4.21 -18.05 -12.27
C LEU A 22 2.94 -17.35 -11.76
N THR A 23 2.06 -18.04 -11.02
CA THR A 23 0.84 -17.44 -10.46
C THR A 23 1.09 -16.20 -9.61
N PRO A 24 2.04 -16.13 -8.64
CA PRO A 24 2.26 -14.92 -7.85
C PRO A 24 2.75 -13.76 -8.72
N HIS A 25 3.53 -14.01 -9.78
CA HIS A 25 3.97 -12.96 -10.70
C HIS A 25 2.81 -12.42 -11.55
N PHE A 26 1.93 -13.31 -12.02
CA PHE A 26 0.73 -12.89 -12.75
C PHE A 26 -0.23 -12.11 -11.85
N GLN A 27 -0.41 -12.54 -10.60
CA GLN A 27 -1.17 -11.80 -9.59
C GLN A 27 -0.55 -10.42 -9.33
N SER A 28 0.77 -10.35 -9.14
CA SER A 28 1.52 -9.09 -8.99
C SER A 28 1.21 -8.14 -10.13
N LEU A 29 1.38 -8.59 -11.38
CA LEU A 29 1.18 -7.76 -12.56
C LEU A 29 -0.26 -7.23 -12.64
N ARG A 30 -1.25 -8.07 -12.33
CA ARG A 30 -2.66 -7.69 -12.30
C ARG A 30 -2.94 -6.65 -11.21
N SER A 31 -2.42 -6.87 -10.00
CA SER A 31 -2.61 -5.97 -8.86
C SER A 31 -1.94 -4.62 -9.10
N GLU A 32 -0.70 -4.60 -9.62
CA GLU A 32 -0.02 -3.35 -9.99
C GLU A 32 -0.78 -2.58 -11.06
N PHE A 33 -1.28 -3.28 -12.08
CA PHE A 33 -2.06 -2.63 -13.14
C PHE A 33 -3.35 -2.01 -12.58
N SER A 34 -4.06 -2.73 -11.71
CA SER A 34 -5.27 -2.21 -11.07
C SER A 34 -4.98 -1.00 -10.19
N SER A 35 -3.94 -1.09 -9.35
CA SER A 35 -3.48 0.00 -8.48
C SER A 35 -3.09 1.24 -9.29
N ARG A 36 -2.27 1.08 -10.33
CA ARG A 36 -1.87 2.18 -11.21
C ARG A 36 -3.07 2.80 -11.93
N LYS A 37 -4.00 1.97 -12.42
CA LYS A 37 -5.21 2.47 -13.08
C LYS A 37 -6.02 3.38 -12.15
N GLU A 38 -6.20 2.98 -10.89
CA GLU A 38 -6.92 3.78 -9.89
C GLU A 38 -6.22 5.13 -9.64
N VAL A 39 -4.89 5.10 -9.45
CA VAL A 39 -4.07 6.32 -9.26
C VAL A 39 -4.15 7.25 -10.48
N GLU A 40 -4.02 6.71 -11.69
CA GLU A 40 -4.10 7.49 -12.93
C GLU A 40 -5.51 8.06 -13.16
N GLU A 41 -6.56 7.33 -12.79
CA GLU A 41 -7.92 7.86 -12.83
C GLU A 41 -8.07 9.09 -11.93
N ILE A 42 -7.57 9.03 -10.68
CA ILE A 42 -7.58 10.17 -9.75
C ILE A 42 -6.74 11.34 -10.30
N LYS A 43 -5.53 11.07 -10.80
CA LYS A 43 -4.67 12.10 -11.43
C LYS A 43 -5.38 12.79 -12.60
N SER A 44 -6.06 12.01 -13.45
CA SER A 44 -6.77 12.53 -14.62
C SER A 44 -7.96 13.43 -14.23
N LYS A 45 -8.76 13.03 -13.24
CA LYS A 45 -9.87 13.85 -12.70
C LYS A 45 -9.35 15.17 -12.16
N LYS A 46 -8.28 15.13 -11.38
CA LYS A 46 -7.65 16.33 -10.83
C LYS A 46 -7.08 17.25 -11.91
N GLN A 47 -6.51 16.70 -12.99
CA GLN A 47 -5.97 17.52 -14.09
C GLN A 47 -7.08 18.18 -14.92
N ASN A 48 -8.18 17.47 -15.17
CA ASN A 48 -9.31 18.03 -15.93
C ASN A 48 -10.02 19.17 -15.17
N ASN A 49 -9.92 19.19 -13.84
CA ASN A 49 -10.51 20.22 -12.97
C ASN A 49 -9.59 21.44 -12.71
N ARG A 50 -8.46 21.60 -13.44
CA ARG A 50 -7.45 22.67 -13.22
C ARG A 50 -7.67 24.01 -13.98
N GLU A 51 -8.81 24.24 -14.63
CA GLU A 51 -9.11 25.57 -15.22
C GLU A 51 -9.69 26.57 -14.19
N PRO A 52 -9.49 27.90 -14.36
CA PRO A 52 -9.22 28.84 -13.27
C PRO A 52 -10.45 29.36 -12.50
N GLU A 53 -10.22 29.60 -11.21
CA GLU A 53 -10.90 30.51 -10.26
C GLU A 53 -12.20 31.20 -10.72
N GLU A 54 -13.36 30.71 -10.28
CA GLU A 54 -14.61 31.45 -9.92
C GLU A 54 -15.91 30.61 -9.96
N SER A 55 -15.86 29.27 -9.98
CA SER A 55 -17.03 28.45 -9.62
C SER A 55 -16.89 27.87 -8.21
N THR A 56 -17.65 28.46 -7.30
CA THR A 56 -17.68 28.31 -5.84
C THR A 56 -18.23 26.96 -5.36
N GLU A 57 -17.83 25.84 -5.96
CA GLU A 57 -18.29 24.53 -5.51
C GLU A 57 -17.15 23.53 -5.63
N ARG A 58 -16.51 23.20 -4.49
CA ARG A 58 -15.63 22.04 -4.45
C ARG A 58 -16.47 20.84 -4.89
N GLU A 59 -16.00 20.08 -5.88
CA GLU A 59 -16.59 18.78 -6.17
C GLU A 59 -16.63 17.98 -4.85
N TYR A 60 -17.77 17.37 -4.53
CA TYR A 60 -17.98 16.68 -3.25
C TYR A 60 -17.82 17.59 -2.00
N ILE A 61 -18.24 18.86 -2.07
CA ILE A 61 -18.16 19.81 -0.93
C ILE A 61 -18.79 19.25 0.36
N GLN A 62 -19.93 18.56 0.27
CA GLN A 62 -20.58 17.97 1.44
C GLN A 62 -19.70 16.91 2.11
N LEU A 63 -19.03 16.07 1.31
CA LEU A 63 -18.07 15.09 1.83
C LEU A 63 -16.90 15.79 2.54
N TYR A 64 -16.37 16.86 1.96
CA TYR A 64 -15.28 17.63 2.57
C TYR A 64 -15.70 18.22 3.92
N GLU A 65 -16.86 18.88 3.99
CA GLU A 65 -17.37 19.48 5.23
C GLU A 65 -17.69 18.41 6.28
N ASP A 66 -18.23 17.26 5.88
CA ASP A 66 -18.49 16.15 6.80
C ASP A 66 -17.19 15.53 7.34
N MET A 67 -16.17 15.35 6.49
CA MET A 67 -14.84 14.91 6.92
C MET A 67 -14.19 15.89 7.88
N LYS A 68 -14.36 17.20 7.64
CA LYS A 68 -13.86 18.25 8.54
C LYS A 68 -14.59 18.21 9.89
N ALA A 69 -15.91 18.16 9.88
CA ALA A 69 -16.71 18.05 11.10
C ALA A 69 -16.37 16.79 11.89
N TYR A 70 -16.10 15.68 11.20
CA TYR A 70 -15.64 14.45 11.81
C TYR A 70 -14.26 14.60 12.47
N ASN A 71 -13.28 15.20 11.78
CA ASN A 71 -11.95 15.46 12.34
C ASN A 71 -12.03 16.31 13.62
N GLU A 72 -12.82 17.39 13.58
CA GLU A 72 -13.05 18.24 14.76
C GLU A 72 -13.73 17.49 15.91
N LYS A 73 -14.67 16.59 15.60
CA LYS A 73 -15.36 15.77 16.60
C LYS A 73 -14.40 14.79 17.29
N ILE A 74 -13.64 14.00 16.53
CA ILE A 74 -12.75 12.99 17.12
C ILE A 74 -11.60 13.62 17.90
N PHE A 75 -11.17 14.83 17.54
CA PHE A 75 -10.23 15.57 18.36
C PHE A 75 -10.87 15.98 19.68
N ARG A 76 -12.06 16.60 19.64
CA ARG A 76 -12.78 17.08 20.82
C ARG A 76 -13.15 15.98 21.81
N ASP A 77 -13.50 14.80 21.31
CA ASP A 77 -13.85 13.65 22.14
C ASP A 77 -12.65 12.77 22.54
N GLY A 78 -11.42 13.17 22.16
CA GLY A 78 -10.19 12.47 22.51
C GLY A 78 -10.05 11.10 21.82
N GLN A 79 -10.66 10.95 20.64
CA GLN A 79 -10.76 9.71 19.89
C GLN A 79 -11.33 8.55 20.73
N SER A 80 -12.43 8.83 21.43
CA SER A 80 -13.08 7.87 22.34
C SER A 80 -13.49 6.54 21.68
N GLY A 81 -13.59 6.51 20.35
CA GLY A 81 -13.87 5.31 19.55
C GLY A 81 -12.65 4.42 19.26
N LEU A 82 -11.42 4.83 19.61
CA LEU A 82 -10.21 3.99 19.47
C LEU A 82 -10.19 2.86 20.51
N THR A 83 -11.14 1.92 20.43
CA THR A 83 -11.34 0.88 21.45
C THR A 83 -10.85 -0.50 21.03
N ASP A 84 -10.90 -0.83 19.74
CA ASP A 84 -10.64 -2.17 19.24
C ASP A 84 -10.38 -2.19 17.73
N ALA A 85 -9.86 -3.32 17.25
CA ALA A 85 -9.50 -3.52 15.85
C ALA A 85 -10.70 -3.44 14.89
N TRP A 86 -11.91 -3.77 15.33
CA TRP A 86 -13.09 -3.72 14.47
C TRP A 86 -13.42 -2.27 14.09
N ASN A 87 -13.34 -1.36 15.05
CA ASN A 87 -13.57 0.07 14.78
C ASN A 87 -12.54 0.68 13.80
N PHE A 88 -11.32 0.15 13.73
CA PHE A 88 -10.31 0.60 12.76
C PHE A 88 -10.62 0.14 11.33
N GLN A 89 -11.29 -1.01 11.18
CA GLN A 89 -11.60 -1.60 9.89
C GLN A 89 -12.80 -0.93 9.20
N GLN A 90 -13.71 -0.33 9.98
CA GLN A 90 -14.93 0.25 9.42
C GLN A 90 -14.66 1.56 8.70
N PRO A 91 -15.16 1.75 7.46
CA PRO A 91 -15.15 3.04 6.81
C PRO A 91 -16.07 4.01 7.57
N VAL A 92 -15.55 5.18 7.92
CA VAL A 92 -16.35 6.28 8.49
C VAL A 92 -17.31 6.86 7.45
N PHE A 93 -16.83 6.96 6.20
CA PHE A 93 -17.59 7.44 5.06
C PHE A 93 -17.53 6.41 3.94
N ARG A 94 -18.65 6.23 3.23
CA ARG A 94 -18.67 5.54 1.94
C ARG A 94 -18.76 6.60 0.87
N LEU A 95 -17.79 6.61 -0.03
CA LEU A 95 -17.74 7.63 -1.08
C LEU A 95 -18.96 7.56 -2.01
N SER A 96 -19.53 6.36 -2.20
CA SER A 96 -20.80 6.14 -2.91
C SER A 96 -21.98 6.94 -2.36
N ASP A 97 -21.99 7.27 -1.06
CA ASP A 97 -23.08 8.02 -0.44
C ASP A 97 -23.02 9.52 -0.82
N TYR A 98 -21.93 9.95 -1.46
CA TYR A 98 -21.65 11.32 -1.90
C TYR A 98 -21.50 11.42 -3.43
N ASP A 99 -22.04 10.45 -4.17
CA ASP A 99 -22.00 10.39 -5.65
C ASP A 99 -20.57 10.47 -6.24
N THR A 100 -19.56 10.04 -5.48
CA THR A 100 -18.19 9.99 -6.00
C THR A 100 -18.05 8.86 -7.01
N SER A 101 -17.30 9.13 -8.09
CA SER A 101 -16.90 8.06 -9.03
C SER A 101 -15.65 7.35 -8.51
N GLY A 102 -15.77 6.10 -8.07
CA GLY A 102 -14.66 5.27 -7.60
C GLY A 102 -14.68 5.04 -6.09
N ASP A 103 -13.84 4.10 -5.64
CA ASP A 103 -13.78 3.67 -4.23
C ASP A 103 -12.63 4.34 -3.46
N ALA A 104 -11.65 4.91 -4.17
CA ALA A 104 -10.48 5.54 -3.57
C ALA A 104 -10.70 7.04 -3.29
N VAL A 105 -10.33 7.48 -2.09
CA VAL A 105 -10.41 8.88 -1.63
C VAL A 105 -9.19 9.70 -2.05
N GLY A 106 -8.20 9.05 -2.65
CA GLY A 106 -6.94 9.65 -3.02
C GLY A 106 -5.86 8.62 -3.33
N TYR A 107 -4.61 9.05 -3.32
CA TYR A 107 -3.45 8.18 -3.38
C TYR A 107 -2.27 8.75 -2.58
N LEU A 108 -1.40 7.84 -2.16
CA LEU A 108 -0.15 8.11 -1.47
C LEU A 108 1.01 7.96 -2.44
N SER A 109 1.97 8.88 -2.41
CA SER A 109 3.22 8.82 -3.16
C SER A 109 4.42 9.02 -2.23
N ILE A 110 5.41 8.13 -2.31
CA ILE A 110 6.62 8.16 -1.49
C ILE A 110 7.83 7.82 -2.36
N GLU A 111 8.64 8.82 -2.67
CA GLU A 111 9.78 8.70 -3.60
C GLU A 111 10.85 7.72 -3.09
N ALA A 112 11.19 7.80 -1.80
CA ALA A 112 12.23 6.95 -1.18
C ALA A 112 11.95 5.43 -1.28
N MET A 113 10.71 5.06 -1.60
CA MET A 113 10.26 3.67 -1.75
C MET A 113 9.79 3.33 -3.18
N ASP A 114 9.84 4.27 -4.13
CA ASP A 114 9.22 4.15 -5.46
C ASP A 114 7.74 3.70 -5.36
N LEU A 115 6.98 4.37 -4.48
CA LEU A 115 5.62 3.98 -4.14
C LEU A 115 4.60 4.98 -4.69
N GLU A 116 3.61 4.48 -5.41
CA GLU A 116 2.30 5.12 -5.60
C GLU A 116 1.20 4.10 -5.27
N LEU A 117 0.32 4.45 -4.33
CA LEU A 117 -0.68 3.52 -3.82
C LEU A 117 -2.04 4.21 -3.64
N PRO A 118 -3.15 3.69 -4.20
CA PRO A 118 -4.48 4.25 -3.98
C PRO A 118 -4.83 4.16 -2.50
N LEU A 119 -5.58 5.15 -2.03
CA LEU A 119 -5.99 5.31 -0.65
C LEU A 119 -7.50 5.10 -0.54
N TYR A 120 -7.91 4.18 0.33
CA TYR A 120 -9.29 3.85 0.62
C TYR A 120 -9.67 4.27 2.06
N LEU A 121 -10.96 4.42 2.35
CA LEU A 121 -11.44 4.70 3.70
C LEU A 121 -11.81 3.39 4.41
N GLY A 122 -11.31 3.21 5.64
CA GLY A 122 -11.54 2.00 6.45
C GLY A 122 -10.52 0.90 6.13
N ALA A 123 -9.81 0.42 7.13
CA ALA A 123 -8.77 -0.61 7.01
C ALA A 123 -9.34 -2.04 6.94
N SER A 124 -10.41 -2.24 6.16
CA SER A 124 -10.97 -3.56 5.90
C SER A 124 -10.02 -4.43 5.07
N ASP A 125 -10.16 -5.74 5.17
CA ASP A 125 -9.37 -6.69 4.36
C ASP A 125 -9.54 -6.41 2.86
N GLU A 126 -10.74 -6.02 2.43
CA GLU A 126 -11.00 -5.68 1.03
C GLU A 126 -10.22 -4.44 0.57
N ASN A 127 -10.15 -3.41 1.40
CA ASN A 127 -9.42 -2.18 1.06
C ASN A 127 -7.91 -2.38 1.14
N LEU A 128 -7.41 -3.09 2.15
CA LEU A 128 -6.00 -3.44 2.27
C LEU A 128 -5.53 -4.39 1.17
N ASP A 129 -6.43 -5.22 0.62
CA ASP A 129 -6.16 -6.03 -0.58
C ASP A 129 -5.89 -5.19 -1.83
N LYS A 130 -6.49 -3.99 -1.91
CA LYS A 130 -6.46 -3.09 -3.08
C LYS A 130 -5.37 -2.03 -2.98
N GLY A 131 -5.02 -1.56 -1.78
CA GLY A 131 -4.03 -0.50 -1.59
C GLY A 131 -3.83 -0.08 -0.13
N ALA A 132 -3.57 1.21 0.07
CA ALA A 132 -3.49 1.82 1.39
C ALA A 132 -4.90 2.13 1.90
N ALA A 133 -5.09 2.10 3.22
CA ALA A 133 -6.37 2.38 3.84
C ALA A 133 -6.22 3.29 5.06
N VAL A 134 -7.08 4.29 5.17
CA VAL A 134 -7.21 5.14 6.36
C VAL A 134 -7.88 4.33 7.46
N LEU A 135 -7.30 4.31 8.66
CA LEU A 135 -7.89 3.67 9.82
C LEU A 135 -9.14 4.43 10.27
N GLY A 136 -10.23 3.71 10.52
CA GLY A 136 -11.38 4.28 11.22
C GLY A 136 -10.98 4.83 12.59
N GLN A 137 -11.70 5.85 13.07
CA GLN A 137 -11.42 6.54 14.34
C GLN A 137 -10.11 7.36 14.35
N THR A 138 -9.49 7.55 13.19
CA THR A 138 -8.38 8.48 12.97
C THR A 138 -8.79 9.57 11.98
N SER A 139 -8.01 10.65 11.88
CA SER A 139 -8.41 11.80 11.07
C SER A 139 -8.52 11.44 9.58
N MET A 140 -9.51 12.00 8.91
CA MET A 140 -9.70 11.90 7.47
C MET A 140 -8.54 12.58 6.72
N PRO A 141 -8.23 12.11 5.49
CA PRO A 141 -7.04 12.51 4.71
C PRO A 141 -7.17 13.90 4.06
N ILE A 142 -7.62 14.90 4.82
CA ILE A 142 -7.81 16.29 4.39
C ILE A 142 -6.87 17.28 5.10
N GLY A 143 -6.01 16.77 6.00
CA GLY A 143 -5.10 17.58 6.81
C GLY A 143 -5.83 18.46 7.83
N GLY A 144 -5.11 19.45 8.34
CA GLY A 144 -5.59 20.42 9.32
C GLY A 144 -4.97 20.22 10.70
N THR A 145 -4.89 21.30 11.47
CA THR A 145 -4.42 21.29 12.86
C THR A 145 -5.30 20.40 13.73
N ASN A 146 -4.70 19.80 14.76
CA ASN A 146 -5.33 18.83 15.64
C ASN A 146 -5.82 17.58 14.89
N SER A 147 -4.97 17.05 14.00
CA SER A 147 -5.30 15.86 13.22
C SER A 147 -4.13 14.87 13.17
N ASN A 148 -4.47 13.59 13.06
CA ASN A 148 -3.55 12.51 12.75
C ASN A 148 -4.26 11.51 11.84
N CYS A 149 -3.98 11.59 10.53
CA CYS A 149 -4.47 10.64 9.55
C CYS A 149 -3.58 9.40 9.58
N VAL A 150 -4.13 8.25 9.94
CA VAL A 150 -3.35 7.01 10.03
C VAL A 150 -3.65 6.10 8.86
N ILE A 151 -2.62 5.79 8.09
CA ILE A 151 -2.70 4.99 6.86
C ILE A 151 -2.01 3.64 7.09
N ALA A 152 -2.76 2.57 6.92
CA ALA A 152 -2.22 1.21 6.89
C ALA A 152 -2.08 0.69 5.46
N ALA A 153 -1.05 -0.13 5.23
CA ALA A 153 -0.98 -1.02 4.08
C ALA A 153 -0.24 -2.32 4.48
N HIS A 154 -0.45 -3.40 3.73
CA HIS A 154 0.30 -4.63 3.98
C HIS A 154 1.79 -4.44 3.75
N ARG A 155 2.57 -5.29 4.39
CA ARG A 155 4.01 -5.35 4.19
C ARG A 155 4.37 -6.31 3.06
N GLY A 156 3.97 -5.93 1.85
CA GLY A 156 3.98 -6.81 0.68
C GLY A 156 2.72 -7.70 0.63
N TRP A 157 2.05 -7.75 -0.52
CA TRP A 157 0.81 -8.52 -0.66
C TRP A 157 0.50 -8.88 -2.11
N LYS A 158 0.14 -10.14 -2.39
CA LYS A 158 -0.22 -10.64 -3.74
C LYS A 158 0.76 -10.21 -4.85
N GLY A 159 2.04 -10.09 -4.50
CA GLY A 159 3.13 -9.67 -5.39
C GLY A 159 3.43 -8.17 -5.41
N ILE A 160 2.52 -7.31 -4.97
CA ILE A 160 2.78 -5.86 -4.89
C ILE A 160 3.56 -5.47 -3.62
N PRO A 161 4.53 -4.55 -3.71
CA PRO A 161 5.35 -4.15 -2.56
C PRO A 161 4.56 -3.51 -1.41
N MET A 162 3.58 -2.64 -1.70
CA MET A 162 2.88 -1.84 -0.67
C MET A 162 3.89 -1.20 0.32
N PHE A 163 3.76 -1.42 1.63
CA PHE A 163 4.71 -0.93 2.64
C PHE A 163 5.86 -1.91 2.95
N ARG A 164 6.17 -2.86 2.06
CA ARG A 164 7.30 -3.81 2.24
C ARG A 164 8.60 -3.08 2.59
N ASP A 165 8.90 -2.04 1.83
CA ASP A 165 10.17 -1.32 1.84
C ASP A 165 10.13 -0.06 2.76
N ILE A 166 9.16 0.01 3.69
CA ILE A 166 8.95 1.17 4.60
C ILE A 166 10.17 1.51 5.48
N GLU A 167 11.07 0.56 5.69
CA GLU A 167 12.33 0.76 6.41
C GLU A 167 13.35 1.61 5.64
N LEU A 168 13.08 1.94 4.37
CA LEU A 168 13.89 2.88 3.61
C LEU A 168 13.66 4.34 4.02
N LEU A 169 12.53 4.64 4.67
CA LEU A 169 12.18 5.99 5.08
C LEU A 169 13.04 6.48 6.24
N GLN A 170 13.51 7.71 6.09
CA GLN A 170 14.35 8.43 7.04
C GLN A 170 13.72 9.77 7.41
N PRO A 171 14.00 10.31 8.62
CA PRO A 171 13.63 11.67 8.95
C PRO A 171 14.06 12.64 7.84
N GLY A 172 13.12 13.46 7.38
CA GLY A 172 13.33 14.37 6.27
C GLY A 172 12.72 13.92 4.93
N ASP A 173 12.43 12.63 4.76
CA ASP A 173 11.81 12.12 3.53
C ASP A 173 10.37 12.64 3.36
N LYS A 174 9.95 12.80 2.11
CA LYS A 174 8.62 13.31 1.77
C LYS A 174 7.61 12.18 1.64
N VAL A 175 6.43 12.40 2.21
CA VAL A 175 5.24 11.57 2.06
C VAL A 175 4.13 12.45 1.50
N ILE A 176 3.73 12.19 0.25
CA ILE A 176 2.78 13.03 -0.48
C ILE A 176 1.42 12.33 -0.53
N LEU A 177 0.40 12.97 0.01
CA LEU A 177 -0.98 12.51 0.00
C LEU A 177 -1.80 13.38 -0.93
N THR A 178 -2.27 12.84 -2.05
CA THR A 178 -3.21 13.54 -2.93
C THR A 178 -4.62 13.02 -2.70
N ASN A 179 -5.48 13.88 -2.16
CA ASN A 179 -6.91 13.58 -1.99
C ASN A 179 -7.74 14.15 -3.17
N LEU A 180 -9.07 14.08 -3.07
CA LEU A 180 -10.00 14.55 -4.09
C LEU A 180 -9.90 16.06 -4.38
N TRP A 181 -9.38 16.86 -3.45
CA TRP A 181 -9.38 18.33 -3.53
C TRP A 181 -7.98 18.93 -3.70
N GLU A 182 -7.00 18.42 -2.97
CA GLU A 182 -5.67 19.01 -2.88
C GLU A 182 -4.56 17.96 -2.78
N THR A 183 -3.31 18.43 -2.78
CA THR A 183 -2.13 17.60 -2.54
C THR A 183 -1.48 18.11 -1.28
N LEU A 184 -1.34 17.21 -0.31
CA LEU A 184 -0.78 17.43 1.02
C LEU A 184 0.64 16.85 1.03
N GLU A 185 1.63 17.64 1.42
CA GLU A 185 3.02 17.17 1.58
C GLU A 185 3.34 17.08 3.07
N TYR A 186 3.79 15.91 3.51
CA TYR A 186 4.28 15.66 4.86
C TYR A 186 5.75 15.27 4.81
N GLN A 187 6.46 15.52 5.91
CA GLN A 187 7.84 15.12 6.09
C GLN A 187 7.96 14.10 7.22
N VAL A 188 8.71 13.03 7.00
CA VAL A 188 8.99 12.02 8.03
C VAL A 188 9.76 12.67 9.18
N VAL A 189 9.32 12.41 10.41
CA VAL A 189 9.91 12.92 11.65
C VAL A 189 10.60 11.81 12.43
N LYS A 190 9.90 10.68 12.64
CA LYS A 190 10.40 9.57 13.47
C LYS A 190 9.84 8.25 12.97
N CYS A 191 10.68 7.22 12.99
CA CYS A 191 10.30 5.83 12.71
C CYS A 191 10.49 5.01 13.99
N ILE A 192 9.48 4.24 14.39
CA ILE A 192 9.54 3.36 15.56
C ILE A 192 8.90 2.00 15.28
N VAL A 193 9.22 1.02 16.11
CA VAL A 193 8.49 -0.24 16.19
C VAL A 193 7.68 -0.27 17.47
N ILE A 194 6.43 -0.72 17.42
CA ILE A 194 5.52 -0.84 18.57
C ILE A 194 4.89 -2.23 18.65
N THR A 195 4.25 -2.53 19.77
CA THR A 195 3.36 -3.69 19.87
C THR A 195 2.00 -3.41 19.21
N PRO A 196 1.27 -4.43 18.73
CA PRO A 196 0.00 -4.22 18.01
C PRO A 196 -1.11 -3.56 18.85
N ASP A 197 -1.01 -3.62 20.18
CA ASP A 197 -1.96 -3.09 21.16
C ASP A 197 -1.65 -1.66 21.62
N ASP A 198 -0.57 -1.04 21.13
CA ASP A 198 -0.21 0.35 21.47
C ASP A 198 -1.07 1.35 20.68
N ILE A 199 -2.31 1.55 21.15
CA ILE A 199 -3.28 2.49 20.57
C ILE A 199 -2.81 3.95 20.67
N ASP A 200 -1.99 4.27 21.66
CA ASP A 200 -1.53 5.64 21.83
C ASP A 200 -0.62 6.11 20.67
N ALA A 201 -0.02 5.16 19.94
CA ALA A 201 0.80 5.45 18.78
C ALA A 201 0.04 6.09 17.61
N VAL A 202 -1.30 6.03 17.60
CA VAL A 202 -2.17 6.57 16.54
C VAL A 202 -2.99 7.78 16.99
N LYS A 203 -2.71 8.32 18.18
CA LYS A 203 -3.44 9.46 18.73
C LYS A 203 -3.13 10.77 18.03
N ILE A 204 -4.09 11.69 18.08
CA ILE A 204 -3.93 13.08 17.67
C ILE A 204 -3.06 13.81 18.71
N MET A 205 -2.12 14.62 18.21
CA MET A 205 -1.39 15.59 19.02
C MET A 205 -2.00 16.98 18.82
N GLU A 206 -2.27 17.65 19.93
CA GLU A 206 -2.81 19.02 19.92
C GLU A 206 -1.79 19.98 19.27
N GLY A 207 -2.28 20.86 18.40
CA GLY A 207 -1.47 21.81 17.63
C GLY A 207 -0.95 21.27 16.30
N GLU A 208 -1.10 19.97 16.03
CA GLU A 208 -0.37 19.31 14.94
C GLU A 208 -1.24 18.84 13.76
N ASP A 209 -0.64 18.81 12.57
CA ASP A 209 -1.19 18.21 11.35
C ASP A 209 -0.31 17.01 10.98
N MET A 210 -0.74 15.82 11.43
CA MET A 210 0.04 14.59 11.35
C MET A 210 -0.48 13.60 10.32
N LEU A 211 0.46 12.87 9.73
CA LEU A 211 0.22 11.67 8.95
C LEU A 211 1.05 10.53 9.53
N THR A 212 0.42 9.42 9.87
CA THR A 212 1.09 8.23 10.41
C THR A 212 0.96 7.07 9.45
N LEU A 213 2.07 6.51 8.98
CA LEU A 213 2.07 5.28 8.20
C LEU A 213 2.30 4.09 9.12
N ILE A 214 1.50 3.03 8.99
CA ILE A 214 1.63 1.83 9.82
C ILE A 214 1.57 0.55 9.00
N THR A 215 2.43 -0.42 9.35
CA THR A 215 2.39 -1.76 8.76
C THR A 215 2.82 -2.85 9.74
N CYS A 216 2.64 -4.12 9.37
CA CYS A 216 3.09 -5.26 10.16
C CYS A 216 4.62 -5.34 10.22
N HIS A 217 5.17 -5.82 11.33
CA HIS A 217 6.62 -5.98 11.50
C HIS A 217 6.94 -7.21 12.36
N PRO A 218 8.14 -7.83 12.19
CA PRO A 218 9.10 -7.72 11.08
C PRO A 218 8.65 -8.53 9.85
N TYR A 219 9.12 -8.24 8.63
CA TYR A 219 8.77 -9.03 7.44
C TYR A 219 9.48 -10.40 7.49
N THR A 220 8.80 -11.55 7.32
CA THR A 220 7.42 -11.83 6.85
C THR A 220 6.42 -12.15 7.98
N TYR A 221 6.70 -11.74 9.20
CA TYR A 221 5.88 -11.92 10.40
C TYR A 221 5.06 -10.65 10.72
N ASN A 222 4.19 -10.72 11.75
CA ASN A 222 3.20 -9.66 12.01
C ASN A 222 2.93 -9.42 13.52
N PHE A 223 3.88 -9.75 14.39
CA PHE A 223 3.71 -9.63 15.85
C PHE A 223 4.03 -8.23 16.40
N GLN A 224 4.57 -7.32 15.58
CA GLN A 224 4.82 -5.90 15.89
C GLN A 224 4.25 -5.01 14.78
N ARG A 225 4.34 -3.69 14.96
CA ARG A 225 4.02 -2.71 13.91
C ARG A 225 5.21 -1.78 13.68
N TYR A 226 5.49 -1.48 12.42
CA TYR A 226 6.42 -0.42 12.03
C TYR A 226 5.60 0.85 11.79
N VAL A 227 5.98 1.94 12.45
CA VAL A 227 5.24 3.21 12.46
C VAL A 227 6.17 4.31 11.98
N VAL A 228 5.68 5.11 11.03
CA VAL A 228 6.37 6.29 10.52
C VAL A 228 5.50 7.51 10.79
N TYR A 229 5.98 8.39 11.65
CA TYR A 229 5.34 9.67 11.95
C TYR A 229 5.81 10.72 10.97
N CYS A 230 4.85 11.44 10.38
CA CYS A 230 5.11 12.55 9.48
C CYS A 230 4.35 13.81 9.94
N SER A 231 4.91 14.98 9.67
CA SER A 231 4.32 16.30 9.98
C SER A 231 4.25 17.16 8.72
N ARG A 232 3.17 17.93 8.54
CA ARG A 232 2.97 18.78 7.36
C ARG A 232 3.92 19.99 7.29
N ASN A 233 4.40 20.46 8.44
CA ASN A 233 5.14 21.73 8.53
C ASN A 233 6.50 21.61 9.26
N GLY A 234 6.96 20.39 9.56
CA GLY A 234 8.17 20.18 10.36
C GLY A 234 8.10 20.79 11.77
N GLN A 235 6.88 21.04 12.26
CA GLN A 235 6.62 21.71 13.54
C GLN A 235 6.82 20.77 14.74
N ILE A 236 6.81 19.45 14.50
CA ILE A 236 7.08 18.43 15.51
C ILE A 236 8.54 18.01 15.40
N SER A 237 9.29 18.18 16.48
CA SER A 237 10.60 17.54 16.65
C SER A 237 10.45 16.07 17.05
N ALA A 238 11.43 15.23 16.71
CA ALA A 238 11.39 13.80 17.05
C ALA A 238 11.35 13.57 18.58
N GLU A 239 11.87 14.52 19.35
CA GLU A 239 11.88 14.56 20.80
C GLU A 239 10.51 14.85 21.42
N GLU A 240 9.64 15.58 20.73
CA GLU A 240 8.28 15.89 21.18
C GLU A 240 7.31 14.72 20.97
N LEU A 241 7.67 13.76 20.11
CA LEU A 241 6.91 12.52 19.95
C LEU A 241 7.11 11.64 21.19
N PRO A 242 6.07 11.42 22.02
CA PRO A 242 6.21 10.90 23.38
C PRO A 242 6.58 9.41 23.45
N ARG A 243 6.77 8.74 22.30
CA ARG A 243 6.88 7.28 22.19
C ARG A 243 8.28 6.85 21.83
N GLU A 244 8.86 6.05 22.71
CA GLU A 244 10.03 5.23 22.41
C GLU A 244 9.56 3.85 21.92
N GLY A 245 10.20 3.37 20.85
CA GLY A 245 9.85 2.08 20.27
C GLY A 245 10.30 0.89 21.11
N VAL A 246 9.76 -0.28 20.79
CA VAL A 246 10.32 -1.57 21.22
C VAL A 246 11.52 -1.95 20.35
N THR A 247 12.19 -3.05 20.69
CA THR A 247 13.32 -3.56 19.93
C THR A 247 12.99 -3.72 18.45
N TYR A 248 13.81 -3.08 17.62
CA TYR A 248 13.73 -3.08 16.16
C TYR A 248 14.63 -4.17 15.57
N VAL A 249 14.07 -5.00 14.69
CA VAL A 249 14.81 -5.98 13.90
C VAL A 249 14.56 -5.65 12.43
N SER A 250 15.58 -5.13 11.75
CA SER A 250 15.46 -4.79 10.33
C SER A 250 15.09 -6.01 9.50
N SER A 251 14.15 -5.83 8.57
CA SER A 251 13.73 -6.88 7.64
C SER A 251 14.39 -6.78 6.26
N GLN A 252 15.38 -5.89 6.07
CA GLN A 252 16.04 -5.67 4.78
C GLN A 252 16.72 -6.94 4.25
N LYS A 253 17.37 -7.73 5.12
CA LYS A 253 18.05 -8.97 4.71
C LYS A 253 17.05 -10.01 4.20
N GLU A 254 15.91 -10.15 4.86
CA GLU A 254 14.82 -11.05 4.49
C GLU A 254 14.23 -10.65 3.14
N ILE A 255 13.95 -9.36 2.94
CA ILE A 255 13.43 -8.79 1.69
C ILE A 255 14.43 -9.02 0.54
N GLU A 256 15.71 -8.66 0.73
CA GLU A 256 16.74 -8.87 -0.27
C GLU A 256 16.89 -10.35 -0.66
N ARG A 257 16.86 -11.24 0.35
CA ARG A 257 16.98 -12.68 0.14
C ARG A 257 15.81 -13.18 -0.72
N GLU A 258 14.58 -12.78 -0.41
CA GLU A 258 13.41 -13.14 -1.21
C GLU A 258 13.53 -12.62 -2.65
N GLN A 259 13.87 -11.34 -2.84
CA GLN A 259 14.04 -10.77 -4.18
C GLN A 259 15.10 -11.52 -5.00
N LYS A 260 16.24 -11.86 -4.38
CA LYS A 260 17.30 -12.67 -5.00
C LYS A 260 16.81 -14.07 -5.40
N TRP A 261 16.05 -14.74 -4.53
CA TRP A 261 15.47 -16.06 -4.84
C TRP A 261 14.41 -16.00 -5.94
N ASN A 262 13.54 -15.01 -5.92
CA ASN A 262 12.53 -14.79 -6.96
C ASN A 262 13.20 -14.59 -8.32
N PHE A 263 14.23 -13.73 -8.38
CA PHE A 263 15.00 -13.49 -9.60
C PHE A 263 15.70 -14.76 -10.11
N ALA A 264 16.35 -15.51 -9.21
CA ALA A 264 17.02 -16.76 -9.56
C ALA A 264 16.01 -17.81 -10.08
N GLY A 265 14.87 -17.95 -9.42
CA GLY A 265 13.79 -18.88 -9.80
C GLY A 265 13.25 -18.58 -11.20
N LEU A 266 12.92 -17.32 -11.48
CA LEU A 266 12.49 -16.85 -12.80
C LEU A 266 13.52 -17.15 -13.89
N THR A 267 14.80 -16.91 -13.60
CA THR A 267 15.90 -17.15 -14.55
C THR A 267 16.02 -18.65 -14.90
N VAL A 268 15.95 -19.52 -13.89
CA VAL A 268 16.01 -20.99 -14.08
C VAL A 268 14.79 -21.48 -14.88
N LEU A 269 13.59 -21.00 -14.57
CA LEU A 269 12.36 -21.36 -15.30
C LEU A 269 12.44 -20.91 -16.77
N GLY A 270 12.84 -19.67 -17.03
CA GLY A 270 13.00 -19.14 -18.38
C GLY A 270 14.02 -19.95 -19.21
N GLY A 271 15.17 -20.26 -18.62
CA GLY A 271 16.20 -21.10 -19.25
C GLY A 271 15.71 -22.53 -19.55
N GLY A 272 14.97 -23.13 -18.62
CA GLY A 272 14.35 -24.45 -18.80
C GLY A 272 13.36 -24.49 -19.96
N CYS A 273 12.47 -23.50 -20.05
CA CYS A 273 11.51 -23.34 -21.15
C CYS A 273 12.21 -23.20 -22.52
N MET A 274 13.25 -22.36 -22.60
CA MET A 274 14.04 -22.15 -23.82
C MET A 274 14.70 -23.45 -24.32
N LEU A 275 15.31 -24.23 -23.41
CA LEU A 275 15.92 -25.52 -23.74
C LEU A 275 14.88 -26.56 -24.19
N GLY A 276 13.71 -26.58 -23.54
CA GLY A 276 12.58 -27.44 -23.90
C GLY A 276 12.07 -27.17 -25.32
N ILE A 277 11.83 -25.90 -25.65
CA ILE A 277 11.39 -25.46 -26.99
C ILE A 277 12.45 -25.83 -28.04
N ARG A 278 13.73 -25.55 -27.78
CA ARG A 278 14.82 -25.89 -28.70
C ARG A 278 14.88 -27.39 -28.99
N ARG A 279 14.77 -28.24 -27.96
CA ARG A 279 14.74 -29.71 -28.12
C ARG A 279 13.52 -30.19 -28.90
N PHE A 280 12.34 -29.59 -28.69
CA PHE A 280 11.13 -29.91 -29.44
C PHE A 280 11.25 -29.57 -30.93
N ILE A 281 11.76 -28.38 -31.26
CA ILE A 281 11.98 -27.93 -32.64
C ILE A 281 13.01 -28.83 -33.35
N LEU A 282 14.15 -29.12 -32.69
CA LEU A 282 15.17 -30.01 -33.25
C LEU A 282 14.64 -31.44 -33.43
N GLY A 283 13.82 -31.94 -32.50
CA GLY A 283 13.18 -33.25 -32.61
C GLY A 283 12.21 -33.35 -33.80
N LYS A 284 11.43 -32.29 -34.09
CA LYS A 284 10.57 -32.22 -35.28
C LYS A 284 11.39 -32.20 -36.58
N ARG A 285 12.49 -31.44 -36.64
CA ARG A 285 13.38 -31.41 -37.83
C ARG A 285 13.97 -32.79 -38.14
N LYS A 286 14.43 -33.52 -37.12
CA LYS A 286 15.04 -34.85 -37.30
C LYS A 286 14.03 -35.90 -37.82
N LYS A 287 12.75 -35.76 -37.46
CA LYS A 287 11.66 -36.64 -37.89
C LYS A 287 11.11 -36.32 -39.30
N LYS A 288 11.39 -35.13 -39.82
CA LYS A 288 11.03 -34.72 -41.20
C LYS A 288 12.09 -35.17 -42.22
N ASN A 289 13.31 -35.42 -41.77
CA ASN A 289 14.46 -35.83 -42.59
C ASN A 289 14.77 -37.34 -42.49
N SER A 290 13.88 -38.14 -41.89
CA SER A 290 13.94 -39.61 -41.80
C SER A 290 12.66 -40.20 -42.37
#